data_AF-A0A7W1QKU2-F1
#
_entry.id   AF-A0A7W1QKU2-F1
#
_cell.length_a   1.000
_cell.length_b   1.000
_cell.length_c   1.000
_cell.angle_alpha   90.00
_cell.angle_beta   90.00
_cell.angle_gamma   90.00
#
_symmetry.space_group_name_H-M   'P 1'
#
loop_
_entity.id
_entity.type
_entity.pdbx_description
1 polymer ?
#
loop_
_entity_poly.entity_id
_entity_poly.type
_entity_poly.pdbx_seq_one_letter_code
_entity_poly.pdbx_strand_id
1 'polypeptide(L)' 'AFPIQYKGLQLSKGYVIDLLIESTLVVEVKSVDKLLPIHSAQLMTYMRLQRLSSGLLMNFNVGLLPHGIKRVLL' A
#
# COMPACT_ATOMS: atom_id res chain seq x y z
N ALA A 1 -5.20 -12.57 -2.51
CA ALA A 1 -4.26 -12.18 -3.58
C ALA A 1 -5.05 -11.77 -4.81
N PHE A 2 -4.78 -10.60 -5.39
CA PHE A 2 -5.48 -10.14 -6.59
C PHE A 2 -4.77 -10.64 -7.86
N PRO A 3 -5.44 -11.44 -8.72
CA PRO A 3 -4.86 -11.81 -10.00
C PRO A 3 -4.81 -10.57 -10.90
N ILE A 4 -3.61 -10.15 -11.29
CA ILE A 4 -3.43 -9.02 -12.21
C ILE A 4 -3.15 -9.57 -13.60
N GLN A 5 -3.99 -9.16 -14.55
CA GLN A 5 -3.67 -9.30 -15.97
C GLN A 5 -2.94 -8.05 -16.46
N TYR A 6 -1.72 -8.24 -16.95
CA TYR A 6 -0.94 -7.17 -17.55
C TYR A 6 -0.37 -7.65 -18.87
N LYS A 7 -0.71 -6.96 -19.97
CA LYS A 7 -0.27 -7.31 -21.33
C LYS A 7 -0.52 -8.79 -21.70
N GLY A 8 -1.68 -9.33 -21.33
CA GLY A 8 -2.04 -10.73 -21.59
C GLY A 8 -1.34 -11.75 -20.68
N LEU A 9 -0.49 -11.31 -19.75
CA LEU A 9 0.16 -12.17 -18.76
C LEU A 9 -0.58 -12.10 -17.43
N GLN A 10 -0.84 -13.27 -16.84
CA GLN A 10 -1.34 -13.37 -15.48
C GLN A 10 -0.14 -13.31 -14.52
N LEU A 11 -0.03 -12.22 -13.77
CA LEU A 11 1.01 -12.06 -12.76
C LEU A 11 0.66 -12.95 -11.56
N SER A 12 1.42 -14.04 -11.37
CA SER A 12 1.21 -15.05 -10.33
C SER A 12 1.48 -14.53 -8.90
N LYS A 13 2.32 -13.50 -8.76
CA LYS A 13 2.49 -12.75 -7.51
C LYS A 13 1.43 -11.66 -7.44
N GLY A 14 0.22 -12.06 -7.08
CA GLY A 14 -0.86 -11.12 -6.82
C GLY A 14 -0.46 -10.19 -5.67
N TYR A 15 -0.72 -8.91 -5.86
CA TYR A 15 -0.55 -7.91 -4.83
C TYR A 15 -1.46 -8.29 -3.63
N VAL A 16 -0.88 -8.44 -2.44
CA VAL A 16 -1.59 -8.74 -1.19
C VAL A 16 -1.54 -7.49 -0.33
N ILE A 17 -2.73 -6.97 0.01
CA ILE A 17 -2.87 -5.87 0.94
C ILE A 17 -2.54 -6.40 2.34
N ASP A 18 -1.66 -5.71 3.07
CA ASP A 18 -1.33 -6.07 4.45
C ASP A 18 -2.57 -5.95 5.34
N LEU A 19 -3.27 -4.80 5.26
CA LEU A 19 -4.45 -4.50 6.07
C LEU A 19 -5.49 -3.69 5.26
N LEU A 20 -6.74 -4.12 5.32
CA LEU A 20 -7.90 -3.41 4.79
C LEU A 20 -8.89 -3.17 5.94
N ILE A 21 -9.06 -1.91 6.33
CA ILE A 21 -9.93 -1.53 7.46
C ILE A 21 -11.29 -1.13 6.91
N GLU A 22 -12.33 -1.84 7.33
CA GLU A 22 -13.75 -1.57 7.02
C GLU A 22 -14.05 -1.35 5.52
N SER A 23 -13.22 -1.89 4.62
CA SER A 23 -13.29 -1.58 3.18
C SER A 23 -13.24 -0.08 2.85
N THR A 24 -12.61 0.74 3.69
CA THR A 24 -12.49 2.19 3.50
C THR A 24 -11.04 2.68 3.48
N LEU A 25 -10.13 1.96 4.14
CA LEU A 25 -8.74 2.36 4.31
C LEU A 25 -7.78 1.20 4.06
N VAL A 26 -6.84 1.40 3.14
CA VAL A 26 -5.71 0.48 2.93
C VAL A 26 -4.54 0.91 3.82
N VAL A 27 -3.96 -0.02 4.57
CA VAL A 27 -2.73 0.21 5.32
C VAL A 27 -1.66 -0.74 4.80
N GLU A 28 -0.51 -0.17 4.45
CA GLU A 28 0.67 -0.89 3.97
C GLU A 28 1.81 -0.68 4.96
N VAL A 29 2.42 -1.77 5.41
CA VAL A 29 3.46 -1.76 6.44
C VAL A 29 4.84 -1.92 5.79
N LYS A 30 5.83 -1.21 6.33
CA LYS A 30 7.24 -1.30 5.93
C LYS A 30 8.15 -1.26 7.16
N SER A 31 9.35 -1.80 7.00
CA SER A 31 10.47 -1.63 7.93
C SER A 31 11.72 -1.35 7.11
N VAL A 32 11.87 -0.10 6.69
CA VAL A 32 12.92 0.35 5.75
C VAL A 32 13.57 1.63 6.25
N ASP A 33 14.81 1.88 5.87
CA ASP A 33 15.52 3.12 6.26
C ASP A 33 14.75 4.39 5.86
N LYS A 34 14.22 4.42 4.62
CA LYS A 34 13.41 5.54 4.13
C LYS A 34 12.26 5.06 3.26
N LEU A 35 11.11 5.74 3.38
CA LEU A 35 10.02 5.59 2.42
C LEU A 35 10.40 6.21 1.07
N LEU A 36 10.43 5.37 0.03
CA LEU A 36 10.67 5.78 -1.34
C LEU A 36 9.35 6.01 -2.09
N PRO A 37 9.34 6.82 -3.18
CA PRO A 37 8.13 7.05 -3.98
C PRO A 37 7.44 5.77 -4.46
N ILE A 38 8.20 4.71 -4.73
CA ILE A 38 7.67 3.41 -5.14
C ILE A 38 6.73 2.79 -4.10
N HIS A 39 6.95 3.01 -2.80
CA HIS A 39 6.07 2.53 -1.75
C HIS A 39 4.70 3.23 -1.81
N SER A 40 4.68 4.53 -2.12
CA SER A 40 3.43 5.26 -2.33
C SER A 40 2.73 4.82 -3.61
N ALA A 41 3.46 4.58 -4.70
CA ALA A 41 2.89 4.07 -5.96
C ALA A 41 2.25 2.67 -5.79
N GLN A 42 2.86 1.80 -4.98
CA GLN A 42 2.28 0.51 -4.63
C GLN A 42 0.96 0.68 -3.86
N LEU A 43 0.94 1.49 -2.80
CA LEU A 43 -0.28 1.78 -2.04
C LEU A 43 -1.40 2.35 -2.94
N MET A 44 -1.07 3.31 -3.82
CA MET A 44 -2.04 3.90 -4.76
C MET A 44 -2.63 2.87 -5.72
N THR A 45 -1.85 1.85 -6.11
CA THR A 45 -2.35 0.76 -6.95
C THR A 45 -3.48 0.01 -6.23
N TYR A 46 -3.28 -0.33 -4.97
CA TYR A 46 -4.33 -0.98 -4.16
C TYR A 46 -5.55 -0.10 -4.00
N MET A 47 -5.35 1.17 -3.64
CA MET A 47 -6.44 2.12 -3.47
C MET A 47 -7.28 2.24 -4.75
N ARG A 48 -6.65 2.29 -5.93
CA ARG A 48 -7.37 2.32 -7.22
C ARG A 48 -8.12 1.02 -7.51
N LEU A 49 -7.48 -0.13 -7.28
CA LEU A 49 -8.12 -1.44 -7.49
C LEU A 49 -9.35 -1.63 -6.59
N GLN A 50 -9.30 -1.10 -5.36
CA GLN A 50 -10.37 -1.18 -4.37
C GLN A 50 -11.33 0.03 -4.40
N ARG A 51 -11.10 1.01 -5.28
CA ARG A 51 -11.88 2.26 -5.38
C ARG A 51 -11.95 3.05 -4.05
N LEU A 52 -10.83 3.09 -3.32
CA LEU A 52 -10.70 3.81 -2.04
C LEU A 52 -9.97 5.14 -2.22
N SER A 53 -10.35 6.16 -1.45
CA SER A 53 -9.79 7.51 -1.54
C SER A 53 -8.65 7.77 -0.54
N SER A 54 -8.48 6.92 0.48
CA SER A 54 -7.44 7.09 1.51
C SER A 54 -6.63 5.82 1.76
N GLY A 55 -5.35 6.00 2.07
CA GLY A 55 -4.46 4.93 2.52
C GLY A 55 -3.36 5.44 3.45
N LEU A 56 -2.75 4.52 4.19
CA LEU A 56 -1.62 4.78 5.09
C LEU A 56 -0.42 3.92 4.72
N LEU A 57 0.75 4.55 4.64
CA LEU A 57 2.04 3.87 4.74
C LEU A 57 2.52 3.98 6.18
N MET A 58 2.86 2.85 6.79
CA MET A 58 3.43 2.80 8.15
C MET A 58 4.83 2.19 8.11
N ASN A 59 5.85 3.03 8.29
CA ASN A 59 7.23 2.57 8.44
C ASN A 59 7.56 2.37 9.93
N PHE A 60 7.88 1.14 10.32
CA PHE A 60 8.23 0.80 11.71
C PHE A 60 9.72 0.99 12.02
N ASN A 61 10.56 1.27 11.03
CA ASN A 61 11.98 1.57 11.24
C ASN A 61 12.19 3.05 11.63
N VAL A 62 11.56 3.47 12.72
CA VAL A 62 11.62 4.83 13.30
C VAL A 62 11.55 4.74 14.82
N GLY A 63 12.12 5.72 15.52
CA GLY A 63 12.10 5.74 16.99
C GLY A 63 10.72 5.95 17.61
N LEU A 64 9.80 6.63 16.90
CA LEU A 64 8.40 6.82 17.29
C LEU A 64 7.50 6.68 16.07
N LEU A 65 6.45 5.85 16.18
CA LEU A 65 5.56 5.51 15.07
C LEU A 65 4.96 6.72 14.33
N PRO A 66 4.57 7.84 14.98
CA PRO A 66 4.07 9.01 14.27
C PRO A 66 5.00 9.55 13.18
N HIS A 67 6.33 9.38 13.32
CA HIS A 67 7.31 9.78 12.30
C HIS A 67 7.38 8.83 11.11
N GLY A 68 6.85 7.61 11.25
CA GLY A 68 6.81 6.59 10.21
C GLY A 68 5.50 6.55 9.42
N ILE A 69 4.49 7.32 9.84
CA ILE A 69 3.17 7.33 9.19
C ILE A 69 3.14 8.36 8.07
N LYS A 70 2.73 7.93 6.88
CA LYS A 70 2.42 8.80 5.75
C LYS A 70 1.01 8.51 5.25
N ARG A 71 0.14 9.52 5.30
CA ARG A 71 -1.19 9.47 4.68
C ARG A 71 -1.11 9.77 3.19
N VAL A 72 -1.81 8.97 2.39
CA VAL A 72 -1.94 9.15 0.95
C VAL A 72 -3.43 9.32 0.61
N LEU A 73 -3.73 10.27 -0.27
CA LEU A 73 -5.05 10.53 -0.80
C LEU A 73 -5.00 10.38 -2.33
N LEU A 74 -6.05 9.83 -2.91
CA LEU A 74 -6.22 9.68 -4.36
C LEU A 74 -7.06 10.79 -4.97
#